data_AF-A0A6P6H253-F1
#
_entry.id   AF-A0A6P6H253-F1
#
_cell.length_a   1.000
_cell.length_b   1.000
_cell.length_c   1.000
_cell.angle_alpha   90.00
_cell.angle_beta   90.00
_cell.angle_gamma   90.00
#
_symmetry.space_group_name_H-M   'P 1'
#
loop_
_entity.id
_entity.type
_entity.pdbx_description
1 polymer ?
#
loop_
_entity_poly.entity_id
_entity_poly.type
_entity_poly.pdbx_seq_one_letter_code
_entity_poly.pdbx_strand_id
1 'polypeptide(L)'
;MVDMGGLDNLIANTAYLQARKTLDGDSKELQRRRRSLVLPGPQSCTQLRQSLPQDFNNLCEQQPIGRRLFRDFLATVPPYQEAVAFLEEVQSWELAEEGPVKGSMLQGLVATCVAASAPGHPHPFLSPALATKCQAATTEEDQIALVAQAKAEVMAFLQDQPFRDFLASPFYDKFLQWKVFEMQPVSDKYFDEFRVLGKGGFGEVCAVQVRNTGKMYACKKLDKKRLKKKNGEKMALSEKEILEKVSSPFIVSLAYAFETKSHLCLVMSLMNGGDLKFHIYSVGTRGLDMSRVVFYSAQMTCGVLHLHSLGIVYRDMKPENVLLDDLGNCRLSDLGLAVQIQDDKPVTQRAGTNGYMAPEILMEKVSYSYPVDWFAMGCSIYEMVAGRTPFKDYKEKVSKEDLKQRTLKEEVRFQHDNFTEEAKDICRLFLAKKPEQRLGSREKSDDPRQHPFFKTINFARLEAGLVEPPFVPDPSVVYAKDIAEIEDFSEVRGIEFDDKDKTFFQRFATGAVPIAWQEEIIETGLFEELNDPNRLAGCGDGNSSKSGVCLLL
;
A
#
# COMPACT_ATOMS: atom_id res chain seq x y z
N MET A 1 26.45 -23.27 30.25
CA MET A 1 26.49 -22.31 29.13
C MET A 1 25.11 -21.73 29.01
N VAL A 2 24.96 -20.42 29.20
CA VAL A 2 23.70 -19.72 28.89
C VAL A 2 23.59 -19.71 27.37
N ASP A 3 22.46 -20.14 26.83
CA ASP A 3 22.18 -20.07 25.40
C ASP A 3 22.07 -18.59 24.99
N MET A 4 23.19 -18.03 24.52
CA MET A 4 23.30 -16.61 24.16
C MET A 4 22.32 -16.25 23.03
N GLY A 5 22.01 -17.19 22.11
CA GLY A 5 21.07 -16.95 21.02
C GLY A 5 19.63 -16.81 21.50
N GLY A 6 19.23 -17.61 22.49
CA GLY A 6 17.92 -17.48 23.14
C GLY A 6 17.75 -16.16 23.90
N LEU A 7 18.81 -15.69 24.56
CA LEU A 7 18.80 -14.42 25.29
C LEU A 7 18.70 -13.20 24.35
N ASP A 8 19.48 -13.18 23.27
CA ASP A 8 19.45 -12.09 22.29
C ASP A 8 18.08 -11.98 21.61
N ASN A 9 17.47 -13.13 21.27
CA ASN A 9 16.12 -13.18 20.70
C ASN A 9 15.07 -12.64 21.69
N LEU A 10 15.15 -13.01 22.98
CA LEU A 10 14.25 -12.52 24.01
C LEU A 10 14.36 -11.00 24.21
N ILE A 11 15.58 -10.47 24.26
CA ILE A 11 15.84 -9.03 24.40
C ILE A 11 15.26 -8.26 23.21
N ALA A 12 15.57 -8.71 21.98
CA ALA A 12 15.08 -8.08 20.77
C ALA A 12 13.54 -8.13 20.68
N ASN A 13 12.92 -9.26 21.03
CA ASN A 13 11.46 -9.40 21.03
C ASN A 13 10.81 -8.51 22.06
N THR A 14 11.38 -8.42 23.27
CA THR A 14 10.84 -7.58 24.33
C THR A 14 10.90 -6.11 23.95
N ALA A 15 12.04 -5.63 23.43
CA ALA A 15 12.20 -4.25 22.97
C ALA A 15 11.23 -3.93 21.82
N TYR A 16 11.12 -4.83 20.84
CA TYR A 16 10.21 -4.67 19.70
C TYR A 16 8.73 -4.65 20.11
N LEU A 17 8.29 -5.56 20.99
CA LEU A 17 6.93 -5.58 21.51
C LEU A 17 6.61 -4.35 22.37
N GLN A 18 7.59 -3.83 23.11
CA GLN A 18 7.44 -2.56 23.83
C GLN A 18 7.26 -1.39 22.85
N ALA A 19 8.08 -1.30 21.81
CA ALA A 19 7.97 -0.26 20.79
C ALA A 19 6.65 -0.33 19.99
N ARG A 20 6.05 -1.52 19.84
CA ARG A 20 4.70 -1.66 19.26
C ARG A 20 3.62 -1.04 20.15
N LYS A 21 3.80 -1.05 21.48
CA LYS A 21 2.84 -0.48 22.45
C LYS A 21 3.00 1.02 22.65
N THR A 22 4.09 1.64 22.20
CA THR A 22 4.42 3.04 22.53
C THR A 22 3.61 4.10 21.80
N LEU A 23 2.63 3.73 20.96
CA LEU A 23 1.60 4.68 20.52
C LEU A 23 0.85 5.33 21.71
N ASP A 24 0.67 4.60 22.83
CA ASP A 24 0.01 5.12 24.04
C ASP A 24 0.97 5.39 25.23
N GLY A 25 2.15 4.77 25.24
CA GLY A 25 2.96 4.61 26.46
C GLY A 25 4.14 5.56 26.69
N ASP A 26 4.80 6.06 25.63
CA ASP A 26 6.05 6.86 25.77
C ASP A 26 5.89 8.33 25.33
N SER A 27 4.70 8.84 25.59
CA SER A 27 4.24 10.19 25.21
C SER A 27 5.21 11.30 25.66
N LYS A 28 5.90 11.14 26.80
CA LYS A 28 6.79 12.20 27.33
C LYS A 28 8.08 12.37 26.54
N GLU A 29 8.72 11.27 26.13
CA GLU A 29 9.95 11.37 25.33
C GLU A 29 9.63 11.87 23.92
N LEU A 30 8.58 11.33 23.31
CA LEU A 30 8.10 11.78 22.01
C LEU A 30 7.73 13.28 22.03
N GLN A 31 6.98 13.74 23.04
CA GLN A 31 6.68 15.16 23.24
C GLN A 31 7.95 16.00 23.37
N ARG A 32 8.97 15.54 24.11
CA ARG A 32 10.25 16.26 24.22
C ARG A 32 10.95 16.40 22.88
N ARG A 33 11.01 15.33 22.09
CA ARG A 33 11.59 15.34 20.73
C ARG A 33 10.83 16.30 19.80
N ARG A 34 9.50 16.34 19.92
CA ARG A 34 8.64 17.21 19.10
C ARG A 34 8.71 18.70 19.45
N ARG A 35 9.08 19.09 20.68
CA ARG A 35 9.11 20.51 21.13
C ARG A 35 9.91 21.46 20.24
N SER A 36 10.98 20.97 19.61
CA SER A 36 11.84 21.77 18.71
C SER A 36 11.34 21.80 17.26
N LEU A 37 10.36 20.95 16.90
CA LEU A 37 9.81 20.92 15.55
C LEU A 37 8.93 22.13 15.30
N VAL A 38 9.22 22.85 14.23
CA VAL A 38 8.44 24.01 13.78
C VAL A 38 8.32 23.93 12.27
N LEU A 39 7.14 24.28 11.75
CA LEU A 39 6.94 24.35 10.31
C LEU A 39 7.79 25.49 9.71
N PRO A 40 8.36 25.30 8.50
CA PRO A 40 9.11 26.33 7.81
C PRO A 40 8.34 27.64 7.65
N GLY A 41 9.04 28.77 7.75
CA GLY A 41 8.43 30.08 7.56
C GLY A 41 7.92 30.30 6.12
N PRO A 42 6.97 31.24 5.89
CA PRO A 42 6.40 31.48 4.56
C PRO A 42 7.43 31.80 3.47
N GLN A 43 8.54 32.45 3.83
CA GLN A 43 9.61 32.80 2.90
C GLN A 43 10.22 31.56 2.22
N SER A 44 10.35 30.44 2.95
CA SER A 44 10.87 29.17 2.44
C SER A 44 9.93 28.49 1.43
N CYS A 45 8.66 28.91 1.37
CA CYS A 45 7.65 28.34 0.48
C CYS A 45 7.59 29.03 -0.90
N THR A 46 8.24 30.19 -1.06
CA THR A 46 8.13 31.03 -2.27
C THR A 46 8.53 30.29 -3.54
N GLN A 47 9.65 29.58 -3.52
CA GLN A 47 10.13 28.82 -4.67
C GLN A 47 9.19 27.65 -4.97
N LEU A 48 8.75 26.94 -3.94
CA LEU A 48 7.86 25.79 -4.10
C LEU A 48 6.51 26.19 -4.69
N ARG A 49 5.94 27.33 -4.27
CA ARG A 49 4.71 27.89 -4.82
C ARG A 49 4.77 28.07 -6.33
N GLN A 50 5.93 28.44 -6.88
CA GLN A 50 6.10 28.68 -8.31
C GLN A 50 6.32 27.38 -9.09
N SER A 51 6.94 26.37 -8.47
CA SER A 51 7.31 25.12 -9.15
C SER A 51 6.28 24.01 -9.03
N LEU A 52 5.42 24.04 -8.00
CA LEU A 52 4.49 22.95 -7.72
C LEU A 52 3.30 23.00 -8.70
N PRO A 53 3.02 21.91 -9.44
CA PRO A 53 1.84 21.85 -10.32
C PRO A 53 0.53 22.02 -9.54
N GLN A 54 -0.36 22.86 -10.06
CA GLN A 54 -1.69 23.11 -9.49
C GLN A 54 -2.71 22.09 -10.03
N ASP A 55 -2.47 20.81 -9.74
CA ASP A 55 -3.37 19.71 -10.13
C ASP A 55 -4.31 19.36 -8.97
N PHE A 56 -5.62 19.50 -9.17
CA PHE A 56 -6.62 19.25 -8.13
C PHE A 56 -6.54 17.83 -7.58
N ASN A 57 -6.48 16.83 -8.47
CA ASN A 57 -6.50 15.43 -8.07
C ASN A 57 -5.26 15.08 -7.23
N ASN A 58 -4.08 15.58 -7.60
CA ASN A 58 -2.86 15.35 -6.84
C ASN A 58 -2.86 16.09 -5.49
N LEU A 59 -3.29 17.34 -5.44
CA LEU A 59 -3.20 18.18 -4.24
C LEU A 59 -4.33 17.91 -3.24
N CYS A 60 -5.56 17.75 -3.72
CA CYS A 60 -6.77 17.73 -2.90
C CYS A 60 -7.39 16.34 -2.74
N GLU A 61 -7.08 15.36 -3.60
CA GLU A 61 -7.62 13.99 -3.49
C GLU A 61 -6.56 12.99 -3.02
N GLN A 62 -5.40 12.96 -3.69
CA GLN A 62 -4.36 11.96 -3.44
C GLN A 62 -3.49 12.25 -2.22
N GLN A 63 -3.14 13.51 -1.98
CA GLN A 63 -2.25 13.90 -0.88
C GLN A 63 -3.04 14.07 0.43
N PRO A 64 -2.81 13.25 1.47
CA PRO A 64 -3.61 13.27 2.70
C PRO A 64 -3.69 14.62 3.40
N ILE A 65 -2.56 15.33 3.55
CA ILE A 65 -2.54 16.66 4.20
C ILE A 65 -3.22 17.69 3.31
N GLY A 66 -3.00 17.64 2.00
CA GLY A 66 -3.66 18.55 1.06
C GLY A 66 -5.17 18.37 1.02
N ARG A 67 -5.64 17.11 0.98
CA ARG A 67 -7.06 16.74 1.14
C ARG A 67 -7.65 17.23 2.45
N ARG A 68 -6.92 17.05 3.57
CA ARG A 68 -7.39 17.51 4.89
C ARG A 68 -7.54 19.03 4.92
N LEU A 69 -6.50 19.77 4.50
CA LEU A 69 -6.53 21.23 4.47
C LEU A 69 -7.57 21.78 3.49
N PHE A 70 -7.81 21.09 2.37
CA PHE A 70 -8.86 21.45 1.43
C PHE A 70 -10.25 21.27 2.08
N ARG A 71 -10.51 20.14 2.74
CA ARG A 71 -11.78 19.94 3.47
C ARG A 71 -11.97 20.96 4.59
N ASP A 72 -10.93 21.25 5.36
CA ASP A 72 -10.96 22.27 6.41
C ASP A 72 -11.29 23.66 5.80
N PHE A 73 -10.74 23.98 4.63
CA PHE A 73 -11.07 25.20 3.88
C PHE A 73 -12.54 25.20 3.41
N LEU A 74 -13.03 24.13 2.77
CA LEU A 74 -14.40 24.04 2.28
C LEU A 74 -15.42 24.20 3.41
N ALA A 75 -15.11 23.69 4.61
CA ALA A 75 -15.95 23.85 5.79
C ALA A 75 -16.10 25.32 6.26
N THR A 76 -15.22 26.23 5.83
CA THR A 76 -15.33 27.67 6.15
C THR A 76 -16.30 28.43 5.25
N VAL A 77 -16.74 27.82 4.15
CA VAL A 77 -17.58 28.45 3.13
C VAL A 77 -18.87 27.65 2.97
N PRO A 78 -20.04 28.14 3.44
CA PRO A 78 -21.26 27.34 3.52
C PRO A 78 -21.67 26.65 2.21
N PRO A 79 -21.61 27.30 1.02
CA PRO A 79 -21.92 26.63 -0.24
C PRO A 79 -21.00 25.45 -0.59
N TYR A 80 -19.75 25.46 -0.12
CA TYR A 80 -18.80 24.37 -0.35
C TYR A 80 -19.01 23.23 0.63
N GLN A 81 -19.39 23.55 1.87
CA GLN A 81 -19.76 22.57 2.88
C GLN A 81 -20.95 21.71 2.42
N GLU A 82 -21.97 22.32 1.80
CA GLU A 82 -23.11 21.58 1.23
C GLU A 82 -22.68 20.59 0.13
N ALA A 83 -21.76 21.01 -0.75
CA ALA A 83 -21.22 20.14 -1.80
C ALA A 83 -20.48 18.92 -1.22
N VAL A 84 -19.68 19.12 -0.17
CA VAL A 84 -18.96 18.03 0.52
C VAL A 84 -19.93 17.10 1.22
N ALA A 85 -20.94 17.63 1.92
CA ALA A 85 -21.94 16.82 2.62
C ALA A 85 -22.69 15.90 1.64
N PHE A 86 -23.05 16.40 0.45
CA PHE A 86 -23.65 15.57 -0.60
C PHE A 86 -22.71 14.43 -1.04
N LEU A 87 -21.42 14.69 -1.24
CA LEU A 87 -20.46 13.64 -1.61
C LEU A 87 -20.28 12.59 -0.51
N GLU A 88 -20.31 12.99 0.76
CA GLU A 88 -20.26 12.08 1.91
C GLU A 88 -21.51 11.17 1.99
N GLU A 89 -22.69 11.71 1.71
CA GLU A 89 -23.93 10.92 1.61
C GLU A 89 -23.87 9.91 0.46
N VAL A 90 -23.38 10.33 -0.72
CA VAL A 90 -23.20 9.45 -1.88
C VAL A 90 -22.20 8.33 -1.56
N GLN A 91 -21.06 8.67 -0.95
CA GLN A 91 -20.06 7.67 -0.54
C GLN A 91 -20.64 6.67 0.47
N SER A 92 -21.41 7.16 1.45
CA SER A 92 -22.06 6.32 2.45
C SER A 92 -23.06 5.36 1.81
N TRP A 93 -23.79 5.80 0.79
CA TRP A 93 -24.70 4.96 0.02
C TRP A 93 -23.97 3.92 -0.83
N GLU A 94 -22.89 4.31 -1.54
CA GLU A 94 -22.07 3.39 -2.34
C GLU A 94 -21.50 2.24 -1.48
N LEU A 95 -21.13 2.53 -0.23
CA LEU A 95 -20.55 1.58 0.72
C LEU A 95 -21.58 0.86 1.59
N ALA A 96 -22.86 1.24 1.54
CA ALA A 96 -23.91 0.60 2.33
C ALA A 96 -24.12 -0.87 1.92
N GLU A 97 -24.48 -1.69 2.90
CA GLU A 97 -24.86 -3.09 2.66
C GLU A 97 -26.17 -3.16 1.86
N GLU A 98 -26.29 -4.18 1.03
CA GLU A 98 -27.51 -4.40 0.25
C GLU A 98 -28.71 -4.63 1.16
N GLY A 99 -29.79 -3.89 0.91
CA GLY A 99 -31.01 -3.99 1.70
C GLY A 99 -31.84 -2.71 1.71
N PRO A 100 -32.93 -2.68 2.52
CA PRO A 100 -33.87 -1.56 2.55
C PRO A 100 -33.23 -0.21 2.92
N VAL A 101 -32.18 -0.22 3.74
CA VAL A 101 -31.45 0.99 4.15
C VAL A 101 -30.77 1.65 2.95
N LYS A 102 -30.09 0.87 2.10
CA LYS A 102 -29.44 1.38 0.89
C LYS A 102 -30.44 1.97 -0.09
N GLY A 103 -31.62 1.33 -0.24
CA GLY A 103 -32.72 1.87 -1.04
C GLY A 103 -33.27 3.21 -0.48
N SER A 104 -33.42 3.31 0.84
CA SER A 104 -33.83 4.55 1.51
C SER A 104 -32.82 5.68 1.32
N MET A 105 -31.52 5.38 1.40
CA MET A 105 -30.45 6.35 1.14
C MET A 105 -30.47 6.84 -0.31
N LEU A 106 -30.67 5.95 -1.28
CA LEU A 106 -30.81 6.32 -2.69
C LEU A 106 -31.99 7.29 -2.90
N GLN A 107 -33.14 6.99 -2.31
CA GLN A 107 -34.31 7.88 -2.38
C GLN A 107 -34.04 9.26 -1.76
N GLY A 108 -33.31 9.30 -0.65
CA GLY A 108 -32.85 10.55 -0.02
C GLY A 108 -31.97 11.37 -0.95
N LEU A 109 -30.94 10.76 -1.55
CA LEU A 109 -30.03 11.40 -2.50
C LEU A 109 -30.76 11.96 -3.74
N VAL A 110 -31.70 11.19 -4.29
CA VAL A 110 -32.55 11.63 -5.41
C VAL A 110 -33.41 12.82 -4.99
N ALA A 111 -34.01 12.78 -3.79
CA ALA A 111 -34.81 13.89 -3.27
C ALA A 111 -33.96 15.17 -3.10
N THR A 112 -32.72 15.05 -2.62
CA THR A 112 -31.77 16.18 -2.54
C THR A 112 -31.49 16.77 -3.93
N CYS A 113 -31.23 15.93 -4.94
CA CYS A 113 -31.05 16.37 -6.32
C CYS A 113 -32.30 17.07 -6.89
N VAL A 114 -33.50 16.61 -6.53
CA VAL A 114 -34.76 17.26 -6.92
C VAL A 114 -34.93 18.59 -6.20
N ALA A 115 -34.65 18.67 -4.90
CA ALA A 115 -34.79 19.88 -4.11
C ALA A 115 -33.84 21.00 -4.59
N ALA A 116 -32.63 20.63 -5.01
CA ALA A 116 -31.64 21.52 -5.63
C ALA A 116 -32.16 22.30 -6.85
N SER A 117 -33.20 21.78 -7.46
CA SER A 117 -33.80 22.26 -8.69
C SER A 117 -34.89 23.31 -8.47
N ALA A 118 -35.31 23.52 -7.22
CA ALA A 118 -36.45 24.36 -6.89
C ALA A 118 -36.09 25.87 -6.95
N PRO A 119 -36.99 26.74 -7.46
CA PRO A 119 -36.76 28.18 -7.46
C PRO A 119 -36.64 28.71 -6.03
N GLY A 120 -35.49 29.28 -5.68
CA GLY A 120 -35.23 29.92 -4.37
C GLY A 120 -34.11 29.30 -3.54
N HIS A 121 -33.62 28.10 -3.89
CA HIS A 121 -32.46 27.45 -3.26
C HIS A 121 -31.53 26.82 -4.33
N PRO A 122 -30.89 27.62 -5.21
CA PRO A 122 -29.97 27.07 -6.19
C PRO A 122 -28.72 26.55 -5.47
N HIS A 123 -28.58 25.22 -5.36
CA HIS A 123 -27.29 24.65 -4.99
C HIS A 123 -26.30 24.99 -6.11
N PRO A 124 -25.19 25.70 -5.83
CA PRO A 124 -24.29 26.22 -6.87
C PRO A 124 -23.54 25.13 -7.64
N PHE A 125 -23.66 23.88 -7.21
CA PHE A 125 -22.92 22.73 -7.72
C PHE A 125 -23.74 21.75 -8.56
N LEU A 126 -25.06 21.94 -8.71
CA LEU A 126 -25.92 21.08 -9.56
C LEU A 126 -26.52 21.87 -10.73
N SER A 127 -26.49 21.28 -11.93
CA SER A 127 -27.03 21.93 -13.12
C SER A 127 -28.56 21.90 -13.18
N PRO A 128 -29.21 22.95 -13.73
CA PRO A 128 -30.65 22.93 -14.04
C PRO A 128 -31.06 21.86 -15.07
N ALA A 129 -30.11 21.25 -15.78
CA ALA A 129 -30.39 20.16 -16.70
C ALA A 129 -30.57 18.83 -15.96
N LEU A 130 -29.75 18.57 -14.93
CA LEU A 130 -29.85 17.39 -14.07
C LEU A 130 -31.20 17.36 -13.34
N ALA A 131 -31.63 18.52 -12.84
CA ALA A 131 -32.93 18.79 -12.27
C ALA A 131 -34.13 18.23 -13.06
N THR A 132 -34.09 18.43 -14.39
CA THR A 132 -35.17 18.00 -15.29
C THR A 132 -35.16 16.48 -15.49
N LYS A 133 -33.96 15.88 -15.49
CA LYS A 133 -33.80 14.41 -15.56
C LYS A 133 -34.26 13.72 -14.26
N CYS A 134 -34.09 14.36 -13.11
CA CYS A 134 -34.54 13.82 -11.82
C CYS A 134 -36.03 13.50 -11.80
N GLN A 135 -36.86 14.32 -12.46
CA GLN A 135 -38.31 14.14 -12.52
C GLN A 135 -38.75 12.97 -13.44
N ALA A 136 -37.86 12.50 -14.30
CA ALA A 136 -38.11 11.41 -15.25
C ALA A 136 -37.51 10.06 -14.81
N ALA A 137 -36.68 10.04 -13.75
CA ALA A 137 -36.03 8.83 -13.25
C ALA A 137 -37.02 7.96 -12.46
N THR A 138 -37.64 6.99 -13.14
CA THR A 138 -38.66 6.10 -12.54
C THR A 138 -38.12 4.75 -12.10
N THR A 139 -36.99 4.29 -12.65
CA THR A 139 -36.38 3.00 -12.30
C THR A 139 -35.21 3.18 -11.34
N GLU A 140 -34.86 2.12 -10.60
CA GLU A 140 -33.70 2.12 -9.71
C GLU A 140 -32.37 2.35 -10.48
N GLU A 141 -32.25 1.77 -11.68
CA GLU A 141 -31.09 1.98 -12.57
C GLU A 141 -30.96 3.46 -12.98
N ASP A 142 -32.07 4.11 -13.33
CA ASP A 142 -32.07 5.55 -13.66
C ASP A 142 -31.66 6.40 -12.45
N GLN A 143 -32.11 6.04 -11.25
CA GLN A 143 -31.76 6.74 -10.01
C GLN A 143 -30.26 6.60 -9.68
N ILE A 144 -29.70 5.41 -9.85
CA ILE A 144 -28.26 5.16 -9.69
C ILE A 144 -27.45 6.01 -10.69
N ALA A 145 -27.84 6.01 -11.96
CA ALA A 145 -27.17 6.80 -13.00
C ALA A 145 -27.27 8.30 -12.72
N LEU A 146 -28.41 8.77 -12.20
CA LEU A 146 -28.63 10.16 -11.81
C LEU A 146 -27.69 10.58 -10.67
N VAL A 147 -27.59 9.77 -9.60
CA VAL A 147 -26.68 10.06 -8.48
C VAL A 147 -25.22 10.08 -8.94
N ALA A 148 -24.83 9.16 -9.85
CA ALA A 148 -23.49 9.16 -10.44
C ALA A 148 -23.21 10.44 -11.25
N GLN A 149 -24.20 10.93 -12.03
CA GLN A 149 -24.07 12.20 -12.75
C GLN A 149 -23.99 13.39 -11.78
N ALA A 150 -24.80 13.41 -10.72
CA ALA A 150 -24.76 14.42 -9.68
C ALA A 150 -23.39 14.50 -9.00
N LYS A 151 -22.83 13.34 -8.59
CA LYS A 151 -21.48 13.22 -8.03
C LYS A 151 -20.43 13.81 -8.97
N ALA A 152 -20.52 13.54 -10.28
CA ALA A 152 -19.60 14.09 -11.27
C ALA A 152 -19.71 15.62 -11.40
N GLU A 153 -20.92 16.18 -11.39
CA GLU A 153 -21.14 17.63 -11.42
C GLU A 153 -20.59 18.31 -10.15
N VAL A 154 -20.81 17.73 -8.97
CA VAL A 154 -20.26 18.25 -7.71
C VAL A 154 -18.73 18.22 -7.70
N MET A 155 -18.12 17.13 -8.18
CA MET A 155 -16.66 17.05 -8.30
C MET A 155 -16.11 18.08 -9.30
N ALA A 156 -16.79 18.29 -10.43
CA ALA A 156 -16.40 19.32 -11.40
C ALA A 156 -16.51 20.73 -10.82
N PHE A 157 -17.53 20.99 -9.99
CA PHE A 157 -17.65 22.24 -9.24
C PHE A 157 -16.47 22.44 -8.29
N LEU A 158 -16.13 21.43 -7.45
CA LEU A 158 -15.01 21.51 -6.51
C LEU A 158 -13.65 21.72 -7.20
N GLN A 159 -13.49 21.18 -8.42
CA GLN A 159 -12.29 21.31 -9.25
C GLN A 159 -12.07 22.71 -9.83
N ASP A 160 -13.09 23.55 -9.91
CA ASP A 160 -12.98 24.90 -10.49
C ASP A 160 -12.88 25.98 -9.41
N GLN A 161 -13.96 26.72 -9.14
CA GLN A 161 -13.93 27.89 -8.27
C GLN A 161 -13.44 27.59 -6.84
N PRO A 162 -13.93 26.55 -6.13
CA PRO A 162 -13.45 26.22 -4.78
C PRO A 162 -11.96 25.87 -4.75
N PHE A 163 -11.44 25.19 -5.78
CA PHE A 163 -10.02 24.91 -5.87
C PHE A 163 -9.18 26.19 -6.09
N ARG A 164 -9.63 27.11 -6.95
CA ARG A 164 -8.97 28.43 -7.12
C ARG A 164 -8.94 29.22 -5.82
N ASP A 165 -10.05 29.22 -5.10
CA ASP A 165 -10.16 29.93 -3.82
C ASP A 165 -9.28 29.28 -2.74
N PHE A 166 -9.18 27.95 -2.73
CA PHE A 166 -8.24 27.22 -1.88
C PHE A 166 -6.79 27.63 -2.17
N LEU A 167 -6.37 27.67 -3.43
CA LEU A 167 -5.02 28.07 -3.84
C LEU A 167 -4.68 29.52 -3.45
N ALA A 168 -5.68 30.39 -3.32
CA ALA A 168 -5.54 31.76 -2.86
C ALA A 168 -5.63 31.92 -1.32
N SER A 169 -5.97 30.84 -0.59
CA SER A 169 -6.23 30.87 0.84
C SER A 169 -4.99 30.61 1.71
N PRO A 170 -5.02 31.00 3.00
CA PRO A 170 -4.00 30.61 3.98
C PRO A 170 -3.87 29.10 4.19
N PHE A 171 -4.87 28.29 3.84
CA PHE A 171 -4.79 26.84 3.92
C PHE A 171 -3.79 26.27 2.90
N TYR A 172 -3.70 26.86 1.71
CA TYR A 172 -2.69 26.49 0.73
C TYR A 172 -1.29 26.99 1.13
N ASP A 173 -1.17 28.15 1.77
CA ASP A 173 0.10 28.56 2.39
C ASP A 173 0.57 27.51 3.40
N LYS A 174 -0.34 27.02 4.24
CA LYS A 174 -0.06 25.98 5.24
C LYS A 174 0.34 24.66 4.58
N PHE A 175 -0.34 24.27 3.50
CA PHE A 175 0.03 23.08 2.71
C PHE A 175 1.46 23.19 2.19
N LEU A 176 1.86 24.35 1.66
CA LEU A 176 3.24 24.55 1.19
C LEU A 176 4.27 24.45 2.32
N GLN A 177 3.96 24.92 3.53
CA GLN A 177 4.84 24.72 4.69
C GLN A 177 5.06 23.23 4.99
N TRP A 178 3.99 22.43 4.95
CA TRP A 178 4.06 20.98 5.11
C TRP A 178 4.88 20.32 4.00
N LYS A 179 4.73 20.76 2.74
CA LYS A 179 5.54 20.25 1.64
C LYS A 179 7.03 20.57 1.80
N VAL A 180 7.39 21.76 2.28
CA VAL A 180 8.80 22.08 2.58
C VAL A 180 9.32 21.23 3.75
N PHE A 181 8.47 20.93 4.74
CA PHE A 181 8.82 20.03 5.85
C PHE A 181 9.02 18.58 5.39
N GLU A 182 8.19 18.10 4.46
CA GLU A 182 8.31 16.78 3.82
C GLU A 182 9.62 16.62 3.04
N MET A 183 10.05 17.68 2.34
CA MET A 183 11.25 17.68 1.48
C MET A 183 12.58 17.76 2.25
N GLN A 184 12.58 17.70 3.58
CA GLN A 184 13.82 17.72 4.35
C GLN A 184 14.65 16.44 4.12
N PRO A 185 16.00 16.52 4.12
CA PRO A 185 16.85 15.36 3.89
C PRO A 185 16.67 14.27 4.94
N VAL A 186 16.54 13.02 4.49
CA VAL A 186 16.36 11.84 5.36
C VAL A 186 17.67 11.07 5.49
N SER A 187 18.00 10.64 6.71
CA SER A 187 19.18 9.81 7.01
C SER A 187 18.85 8.74 8.06
N ASP A 188 19.79 7.85 8.34
CA ASP A 188 19.67 6.84 9.41
C ASP A 188 19.36 7.43 10.78
N LYS A 189 19.75 8.69 11.04
CA LYS A 189 19.47 9.40 12.30
C LYS A 189 17.99 9.71 12.53
N TYR A 190 17.14 9.57 11.52
CA TYR A 190 15.69 9.73 11.65
C TYR A 190 15.02 8.52 12.31
N PHE A 191 15.73 7.40 12.41
CA PHE A 191 15.15 6.12 12.79
C PHE A 191 15.85 5.53 14.02
N ASP A 192 15.07 4.92 14.90
CA ASP A 192 15.54 3.98 15.91
C ASP A 192 15.30 2.55 15.40
N GLU A 193 16.30 1.68 15.48
CA GLU A 193 16.22 0.30 14.97
C GLU A 193 16.02 -0.70 16.10
N PHE A 194 15.22 -1.75 15.84
CA PHE A 194 14.82 -2.73 16.84
C PHE A 194 15.25 -4.15 16.47
N ARG A 195 14.40 -4.88 15.73
CA ARG A 195 14.56 -6.32 15.48
C ARG A 195 14.70 -6.62 13.99
N VAL A 196 15.58 -7.55 13.63
CA VAL A 196 15.61 -8.15 12.29
C VAL A 196 14.38 -9.04 12.09
N LEU A 197 13.61 -8.76 11.05
CA LEU A 197 12.39 -9.47 10.66
C LEU A 197 12.66 -10.57 9.63
N GLY A 198 13.68 -10.38 8.79
CA GLY A 198 14.05 -11.37 7.78
C GLY A 198 15.32 -10.99 7.01
N LYS A 199 15.83 -11.93 6.21
CA LYS A 199 16.99 -11.73 5.32
C LYS A 199 16.63 -12.08 3.88
N GLY A 200 17.08 -11.27 2.94
CA GLY A 200 16.85 -11.40 1.50
C GLY A 200 18.14 -11.48 0.69
N GLY A 201 18.03 -11.50 -0.65
CA GLY A 201 19.19 -11.73 -1.52
C GLY A 201 20.32 -10.69 -1.43
N PHE A 202 19.99 -9.46 -1.02
CA PHE A 202 20.91 -8.30 -1.01
C PHE A 202 21.14 -7.70 0.38
N GLY A 203 20.49 -8.22 1.42
CA GLY A 203 20.60 -7.69 2.77
C GLY A 203 19.45 -8.15 3.65
N GLU A 204 19.00 -7.31 4.58
CA GLU A 204 18.06 -7.69 5.63
C GLU A 204 16.89 -6.71 5.76
N VAL A 205 15.84 -7.14 6.44
CA VAL A 205 14.69 -6.31 6.80
C VAL A 205 14.64 -6.22 8.31
N CYS A 206 14.57 -5.01 8.85
CA CYS A 206 14.50 -4.74 10.28
C CYS A 206 13.29 -3.86 10.62
N ALA A 207 12.74 -3.99 11.83
CA ALA A 207 11.77 -3.04 12.36
C ALA A 207 12.48 -1.76 12.80
N VAL A 208 11.94 -0.62 12.37
CA VAL A 208 12.44 0.71 12.71
C VAL A 208 11.29 1.61 13.18
N GLN A 209 11.61 2.62 13.99
CA GLN A 209 10.67 3.65 14.44
C GLN A 209 11.15 5.02 14.00
N VAL A 210 10.27 5.83 13.42
CA VAL A 210 10.58 7.24 13.14
C VAL A 210 10.62 8.01 14.47
N ARG A 211 11.76 8.65 14.76
CA ARG A 211 12.03 9.26 16.08
C ARG A 211 11.03 10.33 16.49
N ASN A 212 10.57 11.12 15.52
CA ASN A 212 9.77 12.31 15.76
C ASN A 212 8.26 12.02 15.76
N THR A 213 7.83 10.96 15.08
CA THR A 213 6.41 10.60 14.97
C THR A 213 6.06 9.42 15.87
N GLY A 214 7.02 8.54 16.16
CA GLY A 214 6.81 7.28 16.85
C GLY A 214 6.28 6.16 15.95
N LYS A 215 6.09 6.42 14.65
CA LYS A 215 5.53 5.44 13.71
C LYS A 215 6.52 4.31 13.45
N MET A 216 6.02 3.08 13.54
CA MET A 216 6.78 1.86 13.25
C MET A 216 6.71 1.50 11.77
N TYR A 217 7.85 1.09 11.21
CA TYR A 217 8.02 0.66 9.82
C TYR A 217 8.95 -0.57 9.73
N ALA A 218 8.96 -1.21 8.56
CA ALA A 218 9.99 -2.15 8.17
C ALA A 218 11.02 -1.43 7.28
N CYS A 219 12.30 -1.62 7.53
CA CYS A 219 13.39 -1.08 6.72
C CYS A 219 14.14 -2.21 6.01
N LYS A 220 13.94 -2.34 4.70
CA LYS A 220 14.72 -3.22 3.82
C LYS A 220 16.05 -2.55 3.50
N LYS A 221 17.13 -3.09 4.06
CA LYS A 221 18.52 -2.62 3.89
C LYS A 221 19.21 -3.47 2.84
N LEU A 222 19.69 -2.83 1.78
CA LEU A 222 20.41 -3.45 0.68
C LEU A 222 21.89 -3.09 0.79
N ASP A 223 22.77 -4.07 1.02
CA ASP A 223 24.22 -3.84 1.11
C ASP A 223 24.78 -3.40 -0.26
N LYS A 224 25.39 -2.21 -0.30
CA LYS A 224 25.87 -1.59 -1.53
C LYS A 224 26.93 -2.44 -2.25
N LYS A 225 27.84 -3.09 -1.51
CA LYS A 225 28.91 -3.90 -2.09
C LYS A 225 28.35 -5.19 -2.71
N ARG A 226 27.38 -5.79 -2.06
CA ARG A 226 26.67 -7.00 -2.51
C ARG A 226 25.80 -6.71 -3.71
N LEU A 227 25.14 -5.56 -3.73
CA LEU A 227 24.38 -5.08 -4.87
C LEU A 227 25.28 -4.98 -6.10
N LYS A 228 26.43 -4.29 -5.98
CA LYS A 228 27.42 -4.16 -7.05
C LYS A 228 27.99 -5.51 -7.50
N LYS A 229 28.38 -6.37 -6.56
CA LYS A 229 28.90 -7.71 -6.86
C LYS A 229 27.92 -8.58 -7.66
N LYS A 230 26.62 -8.40 -7.45
CA LYS A 230 25.56 -9.19 -8.10
C LYS A 230 24.91 -8.47 -9.29
N ASN A 231 25.37 -7.27 -9.66
CA ASN A 231 24.73 -6.42 -10.68
C ASN A 231 23.23 -6.17 -10.39
N GLY A 232 22.90 -5.91 -9.11
CA GLY A 232 21.52 -5.76 -8.62
C GLY A 232 20.95 -4.33 -8.68
N GLU A 233 21.71 -3.36 -9.17
CA GLU A 233 21.39 -1.92 -9.14
C GLU A 233 20.06 -1.62 -9.85
N LYS A 234 19.90 -2.17 -11.06
CA LYS A 234 18.68 -1.99 -11.85
C LYS A 234 17.45 -2.59 -11.16
N MET A 235 17.62 -3.73 -10.48
CA MET A 235 16.54 -4.40 -9.76
C MET A 235 16.10 -3.57 -8.56
N ALA A 236 17.06 -3.11 -7.74
CA ALA A 236 16.77 -2.27 -6.58
C ALA A 236 16.11 -0.94 -6.97
N LEU A 237 16.59 -0.30 -8.05
CA LEU A 237 16.00 0.93 -8.55
C LEU A 237 14.57 0.71 -9.05
N SER A 238 14.35 -0.37 -9.82
CA SER A 238 13.02 -0.73 -10.33
C SER A 238 12.04 -1.01 -9.20
N GLU A 239 12.46 -1.73 -8.15
CA GLU A 239 11.63 -1.99 -6.97
C GLU A 239 11.20 -0.68 -6.31
N LYS A 240 12.17 0.22 -6.06
CA LYS A 240 11.95 1.53 -5.47
C LYS A 240 11.00 2.39 -6.31
N GLU A 241 11.23 2.50 -7.62
CA GLU A 241 10.41 3.31 -8.52
C GLU A 241 8.98 2.78 -8.67
N ILE A 242 8.79 1.47 -8.59
CA ILE A 242 7.45 0.86 -8.56
C ILE A 242 6.75 1.18 -7.23
N LEU A 243 7.44 0.97 -6.10
CA LEU A 243 6.88 1.25 -4.78
C LEU A 243 6.51 2.73 -4.58
N GLU A 244 7.23 3.68 -5.20
CA GLU A 244 6.87 5.10 -5.18
C GLU A 244 5.59 5.43 -5.95
N LYS A 245 5.23 4.64 -6.97
CA LYS A 245 4.04 4.86 -7.81
C LYS A 245 2.80 4.16 -7.26
N VAL A 246 3.00 3.07 -6.53
CA VAL A 246 1.91 2.23 -6.04
C VAL A 246 1.32 2.83 -4.76
N SER A 247 0.03 3.17 -4.82
CA SER A 247 -0.77 3.55 -3.65
C SER A 247 -2.00 2.66 -3.57
N SER A 248 -1.94 1.63 -2.72
CA SER A 248 -3.04 0.66 -2.54
C SER A 248 -3.04 0.12 -1.11
N PRO A 249 -4.21 -0.08 -0.49
CA PRO A 249 -4.30 -0.73 0.82
C PRO A 249 -3.88 -2.21 0.80
N PHE A 250 -3.75 -2.82 -0.39
CA PHE A 250 -3.40 -4.23 -0.57
C PHE A 250 -1.95 -4.46 -0.99
N ILE A 251 -1.12 -3.42 -0.97
CA ILE A 251 0.31 -3.49 -1.31
C ILE A 251 1.07 -2.70 -0.23
N VAL A 252 2.25 -3.17 0.16
CA VAL A 252 3.09 -2.43 1.10
C VAL A 252 3.48 -1.07 0.50
N SER A 253 3.33 0.00 1.28
CA SER A 253 3.63 1.36 0.85
C SER A 253 5.06 1.72 1.24
N LEU A 254 5.78 2.40 0.37
CA LEU A 254 7.08 2.99 0.68
C LEU A 254 6.86 4.39 1.31
N ALA A 255 7.44 4.60 2.48
CA ALA A 255 7.42 5.88 3.19
C ALA A 255 8.72 6.67 3.01
N TYR A 256 9.86 5.99 2.95
CA TYR A 256 11.16 6.65 2.76
C TYR A 256 12.13 5.81 1.91
N ALA A 257 12.93 6.47 1.09
CA ALA A 257 14.09 5.89 0.42
C ALA A 257 15.34 6.75 0.67
N PHE A 258 16.36 6.17 1.31
CA PHE A 258 17.59 6.90 1.65
C PHE A 258 18.82 6.00 1.55
N GLU A 259 20.00 6.59 1.69
CA GLU A 259 21.26 5.86 1.73
C GLU A 259 22.02 6.09 3.04
N THR A 260 22.81 5.10 3.43
CA THR A 260 23.84 5.21 4.48
C THR A 260 25.21 4.98 3.86
N LYS A 261 26.26 4.98 4.69
CA LYS A 261 27.62 4.66 4.23
C LYS A 261 27.69 3.28 3.55
N SER A 262 26.92 2.29 4.01
CA SER A 262 27.01 0.89 3.56
C SER A 262 25.75 0.35 2.88
N HIS A 263 24.59 0.99 3.07
CA HIS A 263 23.30 0.45 2.62
C HIS A 263 22.50 1.45 1.80
N LEU A 264 21.63 0.92 0.95
CA LEU A 264 20.43 1.59 0.44
C LEU A 264 19.22 1.09 1.25
N CYS A 265 18.35 1.99 1.68
CA CYS A 265 17.28 1.69 2.61
C CYS A 265 15.92 2.03 2.01
N LEU A 266 14.99 1.07 2.05
CA LEU A 266 13.57 1.27 1.75
C LEU A 266 12.78 1.08 3.03
N VAL A 267 12.17 2.15 3.53
CA VAL A 267 11.30 2.14 4.71
C VAL A 267 9.86 2.01 4.25
N MET A 268 9.23 0.90 4.59
CA MET A 268 7.92 0.49 4.07
C MET A 268 6.99 0.03 5.20
N SER A 269 5.69 -0.05 4.91
CA SER A 269 4.66 -0.52 5.84
C SER A 269 5.13 -1.74 6.64
N LEU A 270 5.03 -1.66 7.97
CA LEU A 270 5.35 -2.78 8.85
C LEU A 270 4.14 -3.72 8.94
N MET A 271 4.37 -5.00 8.63
CA MET A 271 3.34 -6.05 8.60
C MET A 271 3.61 -7.05 9.73
N ASN A 272 3.08 -6.76 10.92
CA ASN A 272 3.40 -7.46 12.16
C ASN A 272 2.80 -8.88 12.27
N GLY A 273 1.78 -9.20 11.47
CA GLY A 273 1.10 -10.48 11.46
C GLY A 273 1.89 -11.59 10.76
N GLY A 274 3.07 -11.30 10.20
CA GLY A 274 3.91 -12.27 9.50
C GLY A 274 3.41 -12.61 8.10
N ASP A 275 4.10 -13.53 7.42
CA ASP A 275 3.76 -13.97 6.07
C ASP A 275 2.76 -15.13 6.05
N LEU A 276 1.97 -15.26 4.97
CA LEU A 276 0.98 -16.33 4.84
C LEU A 276 1.60 -17.73 4.84
N LYS A 277 2.85 -17.91 4.44
CA LYS A 277 3.51 -19.22 4.55
C LYS A 277 3.64 -19.63 6.03
N PHE A 278 4.04 -18.74 6.91
CA PHE A 278 4.06 -19.02 8.35
C PHE A 278 2.67 -19.45 8.84
N HIS A 279 1.61 -18.76 8.41
CA HIS A 279 0.23 -19.14 8.75
C HIS A 279 -0.19 -20.50 8.20
N ILE A 280 0.19 -20.84 6.96
CA ILE A 280 -0.17 -22.11 6.33
C ILE A 280 0.53 -23.31 6.99
N TYR A 281 1.78 -23.15 7.41
CA TYR A 281 2.64 -24.28 7.80
C TYR A 281 2.96 -24.35 9.30
N SER A 282 2.85 -23.25 10.03
CA SER A 282 3.31 -23.14 11.42
C SER A 282 2.20 -22.75 12.40
N VAL A 283 1.04 -22.31 11.92
CA VAL A 283 -0.12 -21.95 12.76
C VAL A 283 -1.17 -23.05 12.66
N GLY A 284 -1.32 -23.85 13.73
CA GLY A 284 -2.36 -24.87 13.82
C GLY A 284 -2.16 -26.05 12.85
N THR A 285 -3.27 -26.56 12.30
CA THR A 285 -3.25 -27.61 11.28
C THR A 285 -2.83 -27.02 9.94
N ARG A 286 -2.00 -27.74 9.19
CA ARG A 286 -1.49 -27.29 7.90
C ARG A 286 -2.62 -26.93 6.91
N GLY A 287 -2.51 -25.76 6.28
CA GLY A 287 -3.57 -25.15 5.48
C GLY A 287 -4.33 -24.08 6.26
N LEU A 288 -5.27 -23.39 5.60
CA LEU A 288 -6.09 -22.34 6.20
C LEU A 288 -7.58 -22.71 6.09
N ASP A 289 -8.38 -22.20 7.04
CA ASP A 289 -9.84 -22.26 6.96
C ASP A 289 -10.35 -21.52 5.73
N MET A 290 -11.41 -22.04 5.09
CA MET A 290 -11.90 -21.50 3.81
C MET A 290 -12.32 -20.02 3.89
N SER A 291 -12.82 -19.55 5.02
CA SER A 291 -13.12 -18.12 5.21
C SER A 291 -11.86 -17.25 5.08
N ARG A 292 -10.74 -17.67 5.68
CA ARG A 292 -9.43 -17.02 5.53
C ARG A 292 -8.92 -17.10 4.10
N VAL A 293 -9.04 -18.28 3.46
CA VAL A 293 -8.63 -18.46 2.05
C VAL A 293 -9.37 -17.47 1.15
N VAL A 294 -10.71 -17.41 1.22
CA VAL A 294 -11.53 -16.52 0.39
C VAL A 294 -11.18 -15.05 0.65
N PHE A 295 -11.09 -14.66 1.93
CA PHE A 295 -10.78 -13.29 2.33
C PHE A 295 -9.40 -12.82 1.82
N TYR A 296 -8.34 -13.57 2.10
CA TYR A 296 -6.99 -13.21 1.63
C TYR A 296 -6.89 -13.25 0.11
N SER A 297 -7.53 -14.21 -0.56
CA SER A 297 -7.56 -14.26 -2.02
C SER A 297 -8.24 -13.03 -2.62
N ALA A 298 -9.28 -12.51 -1.99
CA ALA A 298 -9.96 -11.29 -2.45
C ALA A 298 -9.06 -10.06 -2.32
N GLN A 299 -8.36 -9.90 -1.19
CA GLN A 299 -7.40 -8.82 -0.97
C GLN A 299 -6.19 -8.91 -1.93
N MET A 300 -5.64 -10.11 -2.11
CA MET A 300 -4.58 -10.37 -3.09
C MET A 300 -5.04 -10.04 -4.51
N THR A 301 -6.29 -10.38 -4.86
CA THR A 301 -6.89 -10.04 -6.17
C THR A 301 -6.96 -8.53 -6.39
N CYS A 302 -7.38 -7.77 -5.38
CA CYS A 302 -7.40 -6.30 -5.44
C CYS A 302 -5.98 -5.73 -5.63
N GLY A 303 -4.98 -6.27 -4.92
CA GLY A 303 -3.58 -5.87 -5.08
C GLY A 303 -3.04 -6.15 -6.49
N VAL A 304 -3.33 -7.31 -7.06
CA VAL A 304 -2.92 -7.65 -8.44
C VAL A 304 -3.61 -6.75 -9.46
N LEU A 305 -4.92 -6.52 -9.33
CA LEU A 305 -5.67 -5.62 -10.22
C LEU A 305 -5.12 -4.19 -10.17
N HIS A 306 -4.70 -3.71 -9.00
CA HIS A 306 -4.08 -2.40 -8.85
C HIS A 306 -2.71 -2.31 -9.55
N LEU A 307 -1.87 -3.34 -9.44
CA LEU A 307 -0.61 -3.37 -10.19
C LEU A 307 -0.88 -3.39 -11.70
N HIS A 308 -1.84 -4.21 -12.15
CA HIS A 308 -2.18 -4.33 -13.57
C HIS A 308 -2.77 -3.03 -14.13
N SER A 309 -3.57 -2.28 -13.37
CA SER A 309 -4.11 -0.97 -13.80
C SER A 309 -3.01 0.07 -14.02
N LEU A 310 -1.88 -0.06 -13.31
CA LEU A 310 -0.67 0.74 -13.49
C LEU A 310 0.25 0.19 -14.58
N GLY A 311 -0.11 -0.90 -15.26
CA GLY A 311 0.71 -1.55 -16.28
C GLY A 311 1.91 -2.33 -15.71
N ILE A 312 1.81 -2.81 -14.47
CA ILE A 312 2.88 -3.51 -13.75
C ILE A 312 2.51 -4.99 -13.63
N VAL A 313 3.44 -5.88 -13.96
CA VAL A 313 3.33 -7.34 -13.71
C VAL A 313 4.17 -7.67 -12.47
N TYR A 314 3.59 -8.39 -11.50
CA TYR A 314 4.22 -8.65 -10.21
C TYR A 314 5.29 -9.77 -10.26
N ARG A 315 4.99 -10.87 -10.92
CA ARG A 315 5.87 -12.03 -11.21
C ARG A 315 6.38 -12.84 -10.02
N ASP A 316 6.06 -12.48 -8.77
CA ASP A 316 6.48 -13.23 -7.59
C ASP A 316 5.38 -13.37 -6.52
N MET A 317 4.14 -13.55 -6.96
CA MET A 317 3.03 -13.92 -6.08
C MET A 317 3.26 -15.31 -5.48
N LYS A 318 3.31 -15.38 -4.15
CA LYS A 318 3.44 -16.60 -3.33
C LYS A 318 3.13 -16.28 -1.87
N PRO A 319 2.74 -17.26 -1.04
CA PRO A 319 2.42 -17.01 0.37
C PRO A 319 3.53 -16.34 1.19
N GLU A 320 4.81 -16.53 0.86
CA GLU A 320 5.92 -15.81 1.51
C GLU A 320 5.88 -14.29 1.33
N ASN A 321 5.33 -13.81 0.21
CA ASN A 321 5.31 -12.39 -0.13
C ASN A 321 3.97 -11.73 0.17
N VAL A 322 3.05 -12.44 0.83
CA VAL A 322 1.76 -11.89 1.30
C VAL A 322 1.83 -11.77 2.81
N LEU A 323 1.83 -10.53 3.31
CA LEU A 323 2.07 -10.22 4.71
C LEU A 323 0.80 -9.72 5.39
N LEU A 324 0.62 -10.03 6.67
CA LEU A 324 -0.52 -9.59 7.48
C LEU A 324 -0.18 -8.40 8.37
N ASP A 325 -1.10 -7.45 8.49
CA ASP A 325 -1.02 -6.37 9.48
C ASP A 325 -1.61 -6.79 10.84
N ASP A 326 -1.58 -5.88 11.83
CA ASP A 326 -2.11 -6.14 13.18
C ASP A 326 -3.63 -6.37 13.20
N LEU A 327 -4.36 -5.91 12.18
CA LEU A 327 -5.80 -6.07 12.06
C LEU A 327 -6.17 -7.37 11.34
N GLY A 328 -5.21 -8.04 10.70
CA GLY A 328 -5.43 -9.28 9.95
C GLY A 328 -5.71 -9.07 8.47
N ASN A 329 -5.51 -7.87 7.93
CA ASN A 329 -5.55 -7.63 6.48
C ASN A 329 -4.21 -8.01 5.85
N CYS A 330 -4.25 -8.49 4.61
CA CYS A 330 -3.05 -8.86 3.87
C CYS A 330 -2.64 -7.82 2.82
N ARG A 331 -1.32 -7.72 2.60
CA ARG A 331 -0.72 -6.90 1.54
C ARG A 331 0.33 -7.68 0.77
N LEU A 332 0.43 -7.41 -0.52
CA LEU A 332 1.52 -7.88 -1.37
C LEU A 332 2.81 -7.12 -1.03
N SER A 333 3.93 -7.82 -1.01
CA SER A 333 5.26 -7.30 -0.68
C SER A 333 6.34 -7.77 -1.66
N ASP A 334 7.57 -7.30 -1.51
CA ASP A 334 8.73 -7.66 -2.34
C ASP A 334 8.49 -7.49 -3.86
N LEU A 335 8.46 -6.24 -4.32
CA LEU A 335 8.29 -5.91 -5.75
C LEU A 335 9.62 -6.00 -6.54
N GLY A 336 10.65 -6.65 -5.99
CA GLY A 336 11.97 -6.78 -6.60
C GLY A 336 11.97 -7.47 -7.97
N LEU A 337 10.99 -8.34 -8.23
CA LEU A 337 10.80 -8.98 -9.53
C LEU A 337 9.69 -8.34 -10.37
N ALA A 338 8.99 -7.32 -9.87
CA ALA A 338 7.96 -6.66 -10.65
C ALA A 338 8.54 -5.92 -11.87
N VAL A 339 7.75 -5.72 -12.91
CA VAL A 339 8.17 -5.01 -14.12
C VAL A 339 7.03 -4.20 -14.71
N GLN A 340 7.34 -2.98 -15.14
CA GLN A 340 6.45 -2.16 -15.94
C GLN A 340 6.42 -2.69 -17.38
N ILE A 341 5.23 -2.95 -17.91
CA ILE A 341 5.02 -3.25 -19.32
C ILE A 341 5.29 -1.99 -20.16
N GLN A 342 6.01 -2.17 -21.26
CA GLN A 342 6.31 -1.14 -22.24
C GLN A 342 5.92 -1.66 -23.61
N ASP A 343 5.19 -0.87 -24.40
CA ASP A 343 4.63 -1.30 -25.69
C ASP A 343 5.71 -1.74 -26.69
N ASP A 344 6.90 -1.15 -26.61
CA ASP A 344 8.03 -1.39 -27.50
C ASP A 344 8.96 -2.51 -27.01
N LYS A 345 8.75 -3.05 -25.81
CA LYS A 345 9.68 -3.98 -25.17
C LYS A 345 8.99 -5.18 -24.53
N PRO A 346 8.91 -6.33 -25.24
CA PRO A 346 8.29 -7.52 -24.69
C PRO A 346 9.09 -8.07 -23.49
N VAL A 347 8.36 -8.49 -22.45
CA VAL A 347 8.95 -9.15 -21.28
C VAL A 347 9.15 -10.63 -21.59
N THR A 348 10.41 -11.08 -21.61
CA THR A 348 10.79 -12.48 -21.92
C THR A 348 11.71 -13.10 -20.86
N GLN A 349 12.11 -12.33 -19.85
CA GLN A 349 13.04 -12.77 -18.81
C GLN A 349 12.40 -13.87 -17.96
N ARG A 350 13.11 -14.96 -17.69
CA ARG A 350 12.69 -15.94 -16.68
C ARG A 350 12.87 -15.35 -15.27
N ALA A 351 11.77 -15.02 -14.61
CA ALA A 351 11.73 -14.47 -13.26
C ALA A 351 10.55 -15.07 -12.48
N GLY A 352 10.72 -15.26 -11.18
CA GLY A 352 9.72 -15.82 -10.27
C GLY A 352 10.20 -17.08 -9.54
N THR A 353 9.37 -17.59 -8.64
CA THR A 353 9.68 -18.73 -7.78
C THR A 353 9.25 -20.06 -8.42
N ASN A 354 10.11 -21.10 -8.37
CA ASN A 354 9.75 -22.42 -8.90
C ASN A 354 8.52 -22.98 -8.17
N GLY A 355 7.54 -23.50 -8.92
CA GLY A 355 6.25 -23.94 -8.39
C GLY A 355 5.13 -22.90 -8.56
N TYR A 356 5.49 -21.62 -8.77
CA TYR A 356 4.54 -20.52 -9.01
C TYR A 356 4.68 -19.90 -10.40
N MET A 357 5.85 -20.06 -11.05
CA MET A 357 6.05 -19.58 -12.42
C MET A 357 5.08 -20.24 -13.40
N ALA A 358 4.38 -19.41 -14.18
CA ALA A 358 3.46 -19.83 -15.22
C ALA A 358 4.17 -20.59 -16.37
N PRO A 359 3.45 -21.44 -17.14
CA PRO A 359 4.01 -22.19 -18.25
C PRO A 359 4.82 -21.35 -19.26
N GLU A 360 4.31 -20.18 -19.63
CA GLU A 360 4.94 -19.26 -20.57
C GLU A 360 6.26 -18.67 -20.06
N ILE A 361 6.43 -18.50 -18.73
CA ILE A 361 7.71 -18.12 -18.13
C ILE A 361 8.72 -19.28 -18.23
N LEU A 362 8.24 -20.52 -18.05
CA LEU A 362 9.07 -21.73 -18.04
C LEU A 362 9.51 -22.19 -19.44
N MET A 363 8.76 -21.85 -20.49
CA MET A 363 9.08 -22.20 -21.87
C MET A 363 10.28 -21.42 -22.44
N GLU A 364 10.70 -20.33 -21.76
CA GLU A 364 11.80 -19.44 -22.13
C GLU A 364 11.65 -18.79 -23.52
N LYS A 365 12.07 -17.53 -23.67
CA LYS A 365 11.95 -16.73 -24.92
C LYS A 365 10.51 -16.50 -25.44
N VAL A 366 9.49 -16.97 -24.74
CA VAL A 366 8.09 -16.59 -24.96
C VAL A 366 7.85 -15.26 -24.23
N SER A 367 7.26 -14.28 -24.93
CA SER A 367 6.84 -13.03 -24.30
C SER A 367 5.61 -13.26 -23.45
N TYR A 368 5.54 -12.61 -22.30
CA TYR A 368 4.41 -12.71 -21.39
C TYR A 368 4.05 -11.33 -20.79
N SER A 369 2.88 -11.27 -20.16
CA SER A 369 2.33 -10.06 -19.52
C SER A 369 1.54 -10.46 -18.25
N TYR A 370 0.46 -9.75 -17.93
CA TYR A 370 -0.43 -9.92 -16.78
C TYR A 370 -0.88 -11.36 -16.44
N PRO A 371 -1.16 -12.28 -17.39
CA PRO A 371 -1.70 -13.60 -17.07
C PRO A 371 -0.84 -14.44 -16.12
N VAL A 372 0.47 -14.17 -16.05
CA VAL A 372 1.40 -14.92 -15.19
C VAL A 372 1.09 -14.76 -13.71
N ASP A 373 0.56 -13.59 -13.31
CA ASP A 373 0.19 -13.31 -11.91
C ASP A 373 -1.05 -14.10 -11.51
N TRP A 374 -2.00 -14.30 -12.44
CA TRP A 374 -3.18 -15.12 -12.21
C TRP A 374 -2.85 -16.61 -12.06
N PHE A 375 -1.82 -17.10 -12.78
CA PHE A 375 -1.35 -18.47 -12.56
C PHE A 375 -0.77 -18.64 -11.14
N ALA A 376 0.04 -17.68 -10.72
CA ALA A 376 0.62 -17.68 -9.38
C ALA A 376 -0.43 -17.47 -8.27
N MET A 377 -1.51 -16.73 -8.55
CA MET A 377 -2.71 -16.65 -7.70
C MET A 377 -3.34 -18.05 -7.54
N GLY A 378 -3.56 -18.78 -8.63
CA GLY A 378 -4.08 -20.15 -8.59
C GLY A 378 -3.20 -21.10 -7.76
N CYS A 379 -1.87 -21.00 -7.89
CA CYS A 379 -0.94 -21.75 -7.05
C CYS A 379 -1.07 -21.38 -5.57
N SER A 380 -1.19 -20.09 -5.25
CA SER A 380 -1.27 -19.59 -3.88
C SER A 380 -2.60 -19.96 -3.21
N ILE A 381 -3.73 -19.87 -3.91
CA ILE A 381 -5.04 -20.34 -3.41
C ILE A 381 -4.97 -21.84 -3.13
N TYR A 382 -4.45 -22.63 -4.06
CA TYR A 382 -4.30 -24.06 -3.88
C TYR A 382 -3.47 -24.38 -2.63
N GLU A 383 -2.36 -23.68 -2.42
CA GLU A 383 -1.49 -23.89 -1.27
C GLU A 383 -2.11 -23.46 0.05
N MET A 384 -2.86 -22.35 0.07
CA MET A 384 -3.62 -21.94 1.24
C MET A 384 -4.64 -23.01 1.65
N VAL A 385 -5.29 -23.69 0.70
CA VAL A 385 -6.25 -24.76 0.99
C VAL A 385 -5.56 -26.07 1.39
N ALA A 386 -4.56 -26.49 0.63
CA ALA A 386 -4.02 -27.86 0.70
C ALA A 386 -2.74 -27.98 1.55
N GLY A 387 -2.09 -26.87 1.90
CA GLY A 387 -0.80 -26.89 2.57
C GLY A 387 0.33 -27.48 1.72
N ARG A 388 0.22 -27.36 0.39
CA ARG A 388 1.21 -27.77 -0.61
C ARG A 388 0.90 -27.10 -1.94
N THR A 389 1.87 -26.95 -2.82
CA THR A 389 1.63 -26.42 -4.18
C THR A 389 0.92 -27.44 -5.09
N PRO A 390 0.32 -27.02 -6.23
CA PRO A 390 -0.41 -27.91 -7.15
C PRO A 390 0.42 -29.09 -7.71
N PHE A 391 1.70 -28.86 -8.03
CA PHE A 391 2.56 -29.81 -8.77
C PHE A 391 3.70 -30.40 -7.94
N LYS A 392 3.78 -30.06 -6.65
CA LYS A 392 4.80 -30.55 -5.72
C LYS A 392 4.21 -30.70 -4.32
N ASP A 393 4.36 -31.89 -3.76
CA ASP A 393 3.88 -32.19 -2.41
C ASP A 393 4.79 -31.58 -1.33
N TYR A 394 4.27 -31.44 -0.12
CA TYR A 394 4.98 -30.89 1.01
C TYR A 394 6.21 -31.75 1.34
N LYS A 395 7.37 -31.09 1.43
CA LYS A 395 8.69 -31.72 1.64
C LYS A 395 9.10 -32.73 0.56
N GLU A 396 8.39 -32.81 -0.57
CA GLU A 396 8.79 -33.63 -1.72
C GLU A 396 10.11 -33.10 -2.31
N LYS A 397 11.09 -33.99 -2.50
CA LYS A 397 12.35 -33.66 -3.17
C LYS A 397 12.20 -33.93 -4.67
N VAL A 398 11.99 -32.87 -5.43
CA VAL A 398 11.82 -32.90 -6.90
C VAL A 398 12.86 -31.98 -7.54
N SER A 399 13.43 -32.39 -8.67
CA SER A 399 14.36 -31.54 -9.41
C SER A 399 13.63 -30.33 -10.02
N LYS A 400 14.36 -29.24 -10.30
CA LYS A 400 13.77 -28.07 -10.97
C LYS A 400 13.20 -28.40 -12.34
N GLU A 401 13.83 -29.34 -13.05
CA GLU A 401 13.38 -29.76 -14.38
C GLU A 401 12.13 -30.63 -14.30
N ASP A 402 12.07 -31.58 -13.38
CA ASP A 402 10.87 -32.40 -13.18
C ASP A 402 9.68 -31.52 -12.79
N LEU A 403 9.84 -30.59 -11.84
CA LEU A 403 8.78 -29.66 -11.45
C LEU A 403 8.33 -28.79 -12.64
N LYS A 404 9.27 -28.34 -13.48
CA LYS A 404 8.94 -27.65 -14.73
C LYS A 404 8.09 -28.55 -15.64
N GLN A 405 8.49 -29.79 -15.87
CA GLN A 405 7.73 -30.73 -16.71
C GLN A 405 6.33 -30.99 -16.16
N ARG A 406 6.18 -31.17 -14.83
CA ARG A 406 4.87 -31.30 -14.18
C ARG A 406 4.00 -30.06 -14.40
N THR A 407 4.56 -28.88 -14.15
CA THR A 407 3.86 -27.60 -14.33
C THR A 407 3.38 -27.40 -15.78
N LEU A 408 4.18 -27.84 -16.77
CA LEU A 408 3.86 -27.72 -18.19
C LEU A 408 2.83 -28.75 -18.69
N LYS A 409 2.82 -29.97 -18.15
CA LYS A 409 2.12 -31.12 -18.76
C LYS A 409 1.03 -31.74 -17.90
N GLU A 410 1.12 -31.62 -16.58
CA GLU A 410 0.18 -32.27 -15.68
C GLU A 410 -1.03 -31.38 -15.40
N GLU A 411 -2.20 -32.02 -15.37
CA GLU A 411 -3.44 -31.43 -14.89
C GLU A 411 -3.43 -31.33 -13.36
N VAL A 412 -3.99 -30.24 -12.84
CA VAL A 412 -4.09 -30.04 -11.39
C VAL A 412 -5.03 -31.07 -10.75
N ARG A 413 -4.62 -31.63 -9.62
CA ARG A 413 -5.39 -32.61 -8.84
C ARG A 413 -5.83 -32.01 -7.51
N PHE A 414 -7.09 -32.17 -7.15
CA PHE A 414 -7.67 -31.66 -5.90
C PHE A 414 -7.93 -32.82 -4.94
N GLN A 415 -6.93 -33.16 -4.14
CA GLN A 415 -6.95 -34.33 -3.25
C GLN A 415 -7.20 -33.97 -1.77
N HIS A 416 -7.28 -32.68 -1.43
CA HIS A 416 -7.56 -32.21 -0.08
C HIS A 416 -9.07 -32.03 0.11
N ASP A 417 -9.63 -32.51 1.22
CA ASP A 417 -11.09 -32.50 1.46
C ASP A 417 -11.67 -31.09 1.63
N ASN A 418 -10.82 -30.10 1.93
CA ASN A 418 -11.21 -28.69 2.09
C ASN A 418 -11.51 -27.98 0.76
N PHE A 419 -11.22 -28.59 -0.39
CA PHE A 419 -11.58 -27.99 -1.68
C PHE A 419 -13.08 -28.07 -1.93
N THR A 420 -13.76 -26.92 -1.79
CA THR A 420 -15.14 -26.75 -2.29
C THR A 420 -15.19 -26.77 -3.81
N GLU A 421 -16.36 -26.96 -4.41
CA GLU A 421 -16.49 -26.94 -5.88
C GLU A 421 -16.10 -25.57 -6.46
N GLU A 422 -16.46 -24.47 -5.81
CA GLU A 422 -16.04 -23.13 -6.23
C GLU A 422 -14.53 -22.92 -6.13
N ALA A 423 -13.88 -23.49 -5.11
CA ALA A 423 -12.43 -23.43 -4.93
C ALA A 423 -11.68 -24.26 -5.99
N LYS A 424 -12.22 -25.44 -6.35
CA LYS A 424 -11.69 -26.25 -7.46
C LYS A 424 -11.83 -25.50 -8.78
N ASP A 425 -12.98 -24.90 -9.03
CA ASP A 425 -13.27 -24.21 -10.28
C ASP A 425 -12.35 -23.00 -10.50
N ILE A 426 -12.25 -22.10 -9.51
CA ILE A 426 -11.38 -20.93 -9.63
C ILE A 426 -9.91 -21.32 -9.81
N CYS A 427 -9.44 -22.35 -9.09
CA CYS A 427 -8.08 -22.87 -9.25
C CYS A 427 -7.86 -23.45 -10.65
N ARG A 428 -8.81 -24.21 -11.22
CA ARG A 428 -8.70 -24.71 -12.60
C ARG A 428 -8.59 -23.57 -13.60
N LEU A 429 -9.43 -22.54 -13.45
CA LEU A 429 -9.46 -21.39 -14.34
C LEU A 429 -8.17 -20.55 -14.25
N PHE A 430 -7.62 -20.34 -13.05
CA PHE A 430 -6.34 -19.66 -12.87
C PHE A 430 -5.13 -20.51 -13.31
N LEU A 431 -5.18 -21.83 -13.15
CA LEU A 431 -4.10 -22.74 -13.52
C LEU A 431 -4.18 -23.22 -14.97
N ALA A 432 -5.06 -22.64 -15.79
CA ALA A 432 -5.11 -22.89 -17.22
C ALA A 432 -3.72 -22.66 -17.85
N LYS A 433 -3.24 -23.67 -18.60
CA LYS A 433 -1.88 -23.66 -19.14
C LYS A 433 -1.68 -22.59 -20.21
N LYS A 434 -2.73 -22.34 -20.99
CA LYS A 434 -2.77 -21.30 -22.03
C LYS A 434 -3.21 -19.97 -21.42
N PRO A 435 -2.42 -18.89 -21.59
CA PRO A 435 -2.77 -17.56 -21.04
C PRO A 435 -4.16 -17.06 -21.46
N GLU A 436 -4.55 -17.30 -22.71
CA GLU A 436 -5.84 -16.87 -23.27
C GLU A 436 -7.06 -17.62 -22.72
N GLN A 437 -6.84 -18.72 -21.98
CA GLN A 437 -7.89 -19.48 -21.30
C GLN A 437 -7.91 -19.20 -19.79
N ARG A 438 -6.99 -18.36 -19.30
CA ARG A 438 -6.78 -18.12 -17.87
C ARG A 438 -7.67 -16.99 -17.38
N LEU A 439 -8.44 -17.24 -16.33
CA LEU A 439 -9.29 -16.23 -15.69
C LEU A 439 -8.48 -14.99 -15.32
N GLY A 440 -9.05 -13.81 -15.59
CA GLY A 440 -8.36 -12.52 -15.49
C GLY A 440 -7.73 -12.06 -16.80
N SER A 441 -7.83 -12.85 -17.87
CA SER A 441 -7.16 -12.59 -19.16
C SER A 441 -7.84 -13.23 -20.37
N ARG A 442 -9.04 -13.82 -20.22
CA ARG A 442 -9.77 -14.48 -21.33
C ARG A 442 -10.37 -13.47 -22.29
N GLU A 443 -10.88 -12.37 -21.75
CA GLU A 443 -11.47 -11.25 -22.47
C GLU A 443 -11.22 -9.94 -21.72
N LYS A 444 -11.53 -8.81 -22.35
CA LYS A 444 -11.23 -7.48 -21.79
C LYS A 444 -11.96 -7.21 -20.46
N SER A 445 -13.13 -7.80 -20.28
CA SER A 445 -14.00 -7.67 -19.10
C SER A 445 -13.92 -8.85 -18.13
N ASP A 446 -12.90 -9.70 -18.25
CA ASP A 446 -12.77 -10.93 -17.48
C ASP A 446 -12.31 -10.67 -16.03
N ASP A 447 -13.16 -10.05 -15.22
CA ASP A 447 -12.85 -9.67 -13.83
C ASP A 447 -12.96 -10.88 -12.88
N PRO A 448 -11.84 -11.33 -12.26
CA PRO A 448 -11.87 -12.47 -11.34
C PRO A 448 -12.75 -12.27 -10.11
N ARG A 449 -13.05 -11.02 -9.73
CA ARG A 449 -13.90 -10.66 -8.59
C ARG A 449 -15.35 -11.14 -8.77
N GLN A 450 -15.79 -11.38 -10.01
CA GLN A 450 -17.14 -11.86 -10.33
C GLN A 450 -17.30 -13.38 -10.16
N HIS A 451 -16.22 -14.11 -9.87
CA HIS A 451 -16.28 -15.56 -9.73
C HIS A 451 -17.08 -15.97 -8.47
N PRO A 452 -17.93 -17.01 -8.51
CA PRO A 452 -18.73 -17.47 -7.35
C PRO A 452 -17.93 -17.83 -6.09
N PHE A 453 -16.64 -18.09 -6.22
CA PHE A 453 -15.70 -18.25 -5.10
C PHE A 453 -15.70 -17.04 -4.15
N PHE A 454 -15.92 -15.83 -4.68
CA PHE A 454 -15.97 -14.58 -3.92
C PHE A 454 -17.39 -14.14 -3.56
N LYS A 455 -18.41 -15.00 -3.69
CA LYS A 455 -19.83 -14.64 -3.46
C LYS A 455 -20.13 -14.04 -2.08
N THR A 456 -19.27 -14.26 -1.09
CA THR A 456 -19.41 -13.72 0.28
C THR A 456 -18.67 -12.40 0.48
N ILE A 457 -18.00 -11.87 -0.54
CA ILE A 457 -17.18 -10.66 -0.46
C ILE A 457 -17.86 -9.53 -1.22
N ASN A 458 -18.16 -8.44 -0.52
CA ASN A 458 -18.46 -7.16 -1.16
C ASN A 458 -17.13 -6.42 -1.40
N PHE A 459 -16.68 -6.36 -2.65
CA PHE A 459 -15.39 -5.77 -3.00
C PHE A 459 -15.30 -4.26 -2.73
N ALA A 460 -16.37 -3.50 -2.94
CA ALA A 460 -16.37 -2.06 -2.63
C ALA A 460 -16.14 -1.81 -1.13
N ARG A 461 -16.79 -2.61 -0.27
CA ARG A 461 -16.57 -2.57 1.18
C ARG A 461 -15.19 -3.10 1.57
N LEU A 462 -14.67 -4.12 0.89
CA LEU A 462 -13.33 -4.65 1.12
C LEU A 462 -12.25 -3.61 0.80
N GLU A 463 -12.35 -2.94 -0.35
CA GLU A 463 -11.46 -1.86 -0.79
C GLU A 463 -11.51 -0.64 0.14
N ALA A 464 -12.66 -0.40 0.78
CA ALA A 464 -12.83 0.61 1.82
C ALA A 464 -12.39 0.17 3.24
N GLY A 465 -11.92 -1.07 3.42
CA GLY A 465 -11.51 -1.61 4.72
C GLY A 465 -12.66 -1.87 5.70
N LEU A 466 -13.88 -2.04 5.19
CA LEU A 466 -15.11 -2.24 6.00
C LEU A 466 -15.51 -3.71 6.19
N VAL A 467 -14.73 -4.65 5.62
CA VAL A 467 -14.97 -6.08 5.80
C VAL A 467 -14.05 -6.59 6.90
N GLU A 468 -14.64 -7.13 7.97
CA GLU A 468 -13.89 -7.64 9.12
C GLU A 468 -13.02 -8.86 8.73
N PRO A 469 -11.72 -8.86 9.07
CA PRO A 469 -10.86 -10.01 8.82
C PRO A 469 -11.30 -11.25 9.62
N PRO A 470 -11.34 -12.45 9.01
CA PRO A 470 -11.73 -13.68 9.69
C PRO A 470 -10.69 -14.19 10.70
N PHE A 471 -9.51 -13.57 10.74
CA PHE A 471 -8.42 -13.89 11.66
C PHE A 471 -7.64 -12.62 11.99
N VAL A 472 -7.46 -12.35 13.28
CA VAL A 472 -6.66 -11.23 13.79
C VAL A 472 -5.42 -11.80 14.49
N PRO A 473 -4.19 -11.41 14.09
CA PRO A 473 -2.97 -11.84 14.77
C PRO A 473 -2.92 -11.39 16.24
N ASP A 474 -2.33 -12.20 17.11
CA ASP A 474 -2.14 -11.84 18.52
C ASP A 474 -1.04 -10.76 18.65
N PRO A 475 -1.34 -9.57 19.20
CA PRO A 475 -0.36 -8.48 19.30
C PRO A 475 0.82 -8.79 20.24
N SER A 476 0.70 -9.79 21.11
CA SER A 476 1.77 -10.24 22.01
C SER A 476 2.73 -11.24 21.37
N VAL A 477 2.37 -11.79 20.20
CA VAL A 477 3.17 -12.75 19.45
C VAL A 477 3.99 -12.01 18.39
N VAL A 478 5.20 -12.51 18.14
CA VAL A 478 5.96 -12.10 16.96
C VAL A 478 5.95 -13.21 15.93
N TYR A 479 5.25 -12.96 14.82
CA TYR A 479 5.10 -13.90 13.71
C TYR A 479 6.31 -13.85 12.75
N ALA A 480 7.50 -14.08 13.30
CA ALA A 480 8.75 -14.14 12.53
C ALA A 480 9.68 -15.20 13.13
N LYS A 481 10.57 -15.73 12.29
CA LYS A 481 11.59 -16.69 12.72
C LYS A 481 12.49 -16.11 13.81
N ASP A 482 13.00 -17.00 14.67
CA ASP A 482 13.99 -16.62 15.68
C ASP A 482 15.25 -16.05 15.03
N ILE A 483 15.83 -15.02 15.65
CA ILE A 483 17.00 -14.32 15.10
C ILE A 483 18.17 -15.28 14.86
N ALA A 484 18.33 -16.29 15.71
CA ALA A 484 19.36 -17.32 15.57
C ALA A 484 19.20 -18.21 14.33
N GLU A 485 17.99 -18.35 13.79
CA GLU A 485 17.72 -19.11 12.56
C GLU A 485 17.94 -18.27 11.28
N ILE A 486 18.20 -16.97 11.44
CA ILE A 486 18.39 -16.03 10.34
C ILE A 486 19.88 -16.03 9.95
N GLU A 487 20.27 -16.87 8.97
CA GLU A 487 21.65 -17.09 8.54
C GLU A 487 22.46 -15.80 8.30
N ASP A 488 23.68 -15.72 8.82
CA ASP A 488 24.55 -14.58 8.59
C ASP A 488 25.14 -14.50 7.19
N PHE A 489 25.31 -13.26 6.75
CA PHE A 489 25.89 -12.96 5.47
C PHE A 489 27.41 -12.93 5.57
N SER A 490 28.08 -13.61 4.63
CA SER A 490 29.52 -13.41 4.44
C SER A 490 29.82 -11.98 4.00
N GLU A 491 30.85 -11.38 4.61
CA GLU A 491 31.34 -10.06 4.24
C GLU A 491 31.82 -10.02 2.79
N VAL A 492 31.42 -8.97 2.07
CA VAL A 492 31.92 -8.70 0.73
C VAL A 492 33.10 -7.72 0.82
N ARG A 493 34.30 -8.21 0.49
CA ARG A 493 35.55 -7.43 0.49
C ARG A 493 36.01 -7.13 -0.94
N GLY A 494 36.87 -6.13 -1.11
CA GLY A 494 37.50 -5.79 -2.39
C GLY A 494 36.59 -5.11 -3.43
N ILE A 495 35.45 -4.56 -3.00
CA ILE A 495 34.57 -3.76 -3.86
C ILE A 495 34.79 -2.28 -3.55
N GLU A 496 35.20 -1.52 -4.57
CA GLU A 496 35.28 -0.06 -4.55
C GLU A 496 34.16 0.56 -5.38
N PHE A 497 33.70 1.74 -4.95
CA PHE A 497 32.64 2.47 -5.62
C PHE A 497 33.21 3.53 -6.55
N ASP A 498 32.72 3.55 -7.78
CA ASP A 498 33.02 4.56 -8.79
C ASP A 498 31.91 5.63 -8.84
N ASP A 499 32.05 6.59 -9.76
CA ASP A 499 31.08 7.70 -9.86
C ASP A 499 29.72 7.28 -10.42
N LYS A 500 29.64 6.16 -11.16
CA LYS A 500 28.35 5.62 -11.61
C LYS A 500 27.57 5.07 -10.43
N ASP A 501 28.26 4.40 -9.50
CA ASP A 501 27.65 3.92 -8.26
C ASP A 501 27.10 5.07 -7.43
N LYS A 502 27.89 6.13 -7.24
CA LYS A 502 27.46 7.33 -6.47
C LYS A 502 26.23 7.98 -7.09
N THR A 503 26.21 8.11 -8.42
CA THR A 503 25.06 8.66 -9.16
C THR A 503 23.82 7.79 -8.97
N PHE A 504 23.99 6.46 -9.02
CA PHE A 504 22.92 5.51 -8.74
C PHE A 504 22.40 5.65 -7.30
N PHE A 505 23.27 5.76 -6.30
CA PHE A 505 22.85 5.91 -4.91
C PHE A 505 22.08 7.21 -4.67
N GLN A 506 22.53 8.32 -5.27
CA GLN A 506 21.83 9.61 -5.21
C GLN A 506 20.44 9.54 -5.86
N ARG A 507 20.32 8.86 -7.01
CA ARG A 507 19.01 8.64 -7.66
C ARG A 507 18.07 7.76 -6.84
N PHE A 508 18.63 6.83 -6.08
CA PHE A 508 17.86 5.95 -5.21
C PHE A 508 17.31 6.69 -3.97
N ALA A 509 18.11 7.57 -3.36
CA ALA A 509 17.79 8.25 -2.12
C ALA A 509 16.89 9.50 -2.33
N THR A 510 15.61 9.27 -2.62
CA THR A 510 14.61 10.34 -2.85
C THR A 510 14.02 10.96 -1.58
N GLY A 511 14.32 10.43 -0.40
CA GLY A 511 13.82 10.95 0.87
C GLY A 511 12.42 10.43 1.19
N ALA A 512 11.54 11.30 1.69
CA ALA A 512 10.17 10.96 2.03
C ALA A 512 9.30 10.77 0.78
N VAL A 513 8.41 9.77 0.80
CA VAL A 513 7.40 9.53 -0.23
C VAL A 513 6.10 10.25 0.19
N PRO A 514 5.56 11.18 -0.61
CA PRO A 514 4.56 12.14 -0.14
C PRO A 514 3.32 11.55 0.54
N ILE A 515 2.65 10.58 -0.10
CA ILE A 515 1.37 10.06 0.41
C ILE A 515 1.57 9.36 1.76
N ALA A 516 2.46 8.36 1.81
CA ALA A 516 2.72 7.58 3.02
C ALA A 516 3.30 8.45 4.15
N TRP A 517 4.13 9.43 3.84
CA TRP A 517 4.65 10.38 4.83
C TRP A 517 3.52 11.26 5.39
N GLN A 518 2.63 11.77 4.54
CA GLN A 518 1.51 12.60 5.01
C GLN A 518 0.51 11.80 5.87
N GLU A 519 0.26 10.53 5.54
CA GLU A 519 -0.51 9.61 6.37
C GLU A 519 0.12 9.46 7.75
N GLU A 520 1.43 9.22 7.82
CA GLU A 520 2.17 9.14 9.08
C GLU A 520 1.99 10.37 9.97
N ILE A 521 2.15 11.57 9.37
CA ILE A 521 2.06 12.83 10.10
C ILE A 521 0.66 13.04 10.69
N ILE A 522 -0.39 12.63 9.97
CA ILE A 522 -1.79 12.70 10.44
C ILE A 522 -2.05 11.62 11.50
N GLU A 523 -1.73 10.36 11.22
CA GLU A 523 -2.01 9.23 12.12
C GLU A 523 -1.32 9.37 13.49
N THR A 524 -0.16 10.02 13.53
CA THR A 524 0.60 10.24 14.77
C THR A 524 0.24 11.53 15.50
N GLY A 525 -0.78 12.25 15.04
CA GLY A 525 -1.27 13.52 15.60
C GLY A 525 -0.27 14.68 15.48
N LEU A 526 0.82 14.52 14.72
CA LEU A 526 1.82 15.57 14.55
C LEU A 526 1.28 16.71 13.68
N PHE A 527 0.35 16.41 12.75
CA PHE A 527 -0.35 17.41 11.97
C PHE A 527 -1.09 18.41 12.86
N GLU A 528 -1.94 17.90 13.76
CA GLU A 528 -2.73 18.68 14.71
C GLU A 528 -1.82 19.44 15.67
N GLU A 529 -0.77 18.80 16.18
CA GLU A 529 0.19 19.43 17.09
C GLU A 529 0.89 20.64 16.44
N LEU A 530 1.44 20.49 15.23
CA LEU A 530 2.16 21.59 14.55
C LEU A 530 1.22 22.64 13.92
N ASN A 531 -0.08 22.35 13.84
CA ASN A 531 -1.09 23.29 13.37
C ASN A 531 -1.77 24.06 14.52
N ASP A 532 -1.61 23.66 15.78
CA ASP A 532 -2.19 24.36 16.92
C ASP A 532 -1.58 25.77 17.08
N PRO A 533 -2.38 26.85 16.94
CA PRO A 533 -1.90 28.23 17.11
C PRO A 533 -1.48 28.55 18.55
N ASN A 534 -1.91 27.75 19.54
CA ASN A 534 -1.57 27.94 20.95
C ASN A 534 -0.31 27.18 21.36
N ARG A 535 0.33 26.45 20.44
CA ARG A 535 1.54 25.71 20.73
C ARG A 535 2.68 26.66 21.08
N LEU A 536 3.10 26.62 22.34
CA LEU A 536 4.33 27.26 22.82
C LEU A 536 5.53 26.53 22.20
N ALA A 537 5.97 26.95 21.01
CA ALA A 537 7.27 26.55 20.50
C ALA A 537 8.31 26.92 21.55
N GLY A 538 9.07 25.94 22.04
CA GLY A 538 10.05 26.20 23.09
C GLY A 538 11.03 27.27 22.62
N CYS A 539 10.94 28.48 23.19
CA CYS A 539 12.00 29.47 23.08
C CYS A 539 13.28 28.82 23.61
N GLY A 540 14.19 28.48 22.71
CA GLY A 540 15.59 28.40 23.09
C GLY A 540 16.00 29.78 23.56
N ASP A 541 16.31 29.91 24.85
CA ASP A 541 16.94 31.11 25.40
C ASP A 541 18.20 31.46 24.59
N GLY A 542 18.27 32.72 24.11
CA GLY A 542 19.54 33.34 23.73
C GLY A 542 19.57 34.13 22.42
N ASN A 543 19.19 35.42 22.52
CA ASN A 543 19.67 36.57 21.74
C ASN A 543 19.70 36.54 20.19
N SER A 544 18.89 37.46 19.64
CA SER A 544 19.10 38.30 18.46
C SER A 544 20.23 37.95 17.47
N SER A 545 19.80 37.86 16.20
CA SER A 545 20.60 38.00 14.98
C SER A 545 21.62 36.90 14.68
N LYS A 546 21.18 35.87 13.94
CA LYS A 546 21.84 35.41 12.71
C LYS A 546 20.92 34.49 11.89
N SER A 547 20.75 34.88 10.64
CA SER A 547 20.35 34.02 9.52
C SER A 547 21.25 32.77 9.47
N GLY A 548 20.64 31.63 9.15
CA GLY A 548 21.35 30.46 8.64
C GLY A 548 21.24 29.19 9.49
N VAL A 549 20.70 28.17 8.83
CA VAL A 549 20.93 26.73 9.05
C VAL A 549 20.10 26.08 10.16
N CYS A 550 18.99 25.46 9.74
CA CYS A 550 18.36 24.36 10.47
C CYS A 550 19.24 23.12 10.31
N LEU A 551 20.16 22.90 11.27
CA LEU A 551 20.96 21.68 11.37
C LEU A 551 20.15 20.65 12.16
N LEU A 552 19.58 19.68 11.45
CA LEU A 552 19.40 18.32 11.99
C LEU A 552 20.77 17.64 11.88
N LEU A 553 21.49 17.56 13.00
CA LEU A 553 22.68 16.71 13.16
C LEU A 553 22.32 15.40 13.83
#